data_AF-A0A2R6ESY1-F1
#
_entry.id   AF-A0A2R6ESY1-F1
#
_cell.length_a   1.000
_cell.length_b   1.000
_cell.length_c   1.000
_cell.angle_alpha   90.00
_cell.angle_beta   90.00
_cell.angle_gamma   90.00
#
_symmetry.space_group_name_H-M   'P 1'
#
loop_
_entity.id
_entity.type
_entity.pdbx_description
1 polymer ?
#
loop_
_entity_poly.entity_id
_entity_poly.type
_entity_poly.pdbx_seq_one_letter_code
_entity_poly.pdbx_strand_id
1 'polypeptide(L)'
;MSADRLRPSDGRILRYLDEHAPEYVPPIATRLGLPLGHATGRVESLVERGYLAAVTKECIYGITEAGERALAETRQDAGTAVGVTGD
;
A
#
# COMPACT_ATOMS: atom_id res chain seq x y z
N MET A 1 -6.45 -16.19 11.82
CA MET A 1 -5.38 -15.31 11.31
C MET A 1 -6.02 -13.94 11.19
N SER A 2 -5.65 -13.00 12.07
CA SER A 2 -6.25 -11.66 12.07
C SER A 2 -6.03 -11.04 10.71
N ALA A 3 -7.10 -10.53 10.08
CA ALA A 3 -7.00 -9.67 8.92
C ALA A 3 -6.10 -8.51 9.31
N ASP A 4 -4.82 -8.56 8.90
CA ASP A 4 -3.86 -7.52 9.24
C ASP A 4 -4.20 -6.30 8.39
N ARG A 5 -5.19 -5.55 8.87
CA ARG A 5 -5.81 -4.43 8.19
C ARG A 5 -4.70 -3.46 7.77
N LEU A 6 -4.62 -3.19 6.47
CA LEU A 6 -3.66 -2.25 5.91
C LEU A 6 -3.75 -0.92 6.65
N ARG A 7 -2.59 -0.39 7.04
CA ARG A 7 -2.54 0.93 7.65
C ARG A 7 -2.90 1.97 6.59
N PRO A 8 -3.39 3.17 6.99
CA PRO A 8 -3.66 4.24 6.05
C PRO A 8 -2.45 4.61 5.17
N SER A 9 -1.23 4.55 5.74
CA SER A 9 0.01 4.77 4.99
C SER A 9 0.27 3.67 3.94
N ASP A 10 -0.12 2.42 4.22
CA ASP A 10 0.08 1.30 3.31
C ASP A 10 -0.80 1.44 2.08
N GLY A 11 -2.09 1.76 2.28
CA GLY A 11 -3.01 2.00 1.17
C GLY A 11 -2.55 3.17 0.28
N ARG A 12 -1.94 4.21 0.87
CA ARG A 12 -1.34 5.32 0.09
C ARG A 12 -0.12 4.88 -0.72
N ILE A 13 0.75 4.05 -0.16
CA ILE A 13 1.92 3.51 -0.86
C ILE A 13 1.48 2.58 -1.99
N LEU A 14 0.54 1.65 -1.73
CA LEU A 14 0.00 0.75 -2.73
C LEU A 14 -0.65 1.53 -3.88
N ARG A 15 -1.48 2.52 -3.58
CA ARG A 15 -2.09 3.37 -4.61
C ARG A 15 -1.06 4.13 -5.43
N TYR A 16 -0.05 4.71 -4.78
CA TYR A 16 1.00 5.43 -5.51
C TYR A 16 1.75 4.49 -6.46
N LEU A 17 2.07 3.27 -6.02
CA LEU A 17 2.73 2.28 -6.86
C LEU A 17 1.81 1.72 -7.94
N ASP A 18 0.51 1.58 -7.70
CA ASP A 18 -0.46 1.23 -8.74
C ASP A 18 -0.46 2.26 -9.90
N GLU A 19 -0.30 3.55 -9.58
CA GLU A 19 -0.29 4.64 -10.57
C GLU A 19 1.10 4.93 -11.18
N HIS A 20 2.19 4.61 -10.46
CA HIS A 20 3.55 5.06 -10.80
C HIS A 20 4.64 3.97 -10.77
N ALA A 21 4.31 2.70 -10.53
CA ALA A 21 5.31 1.63 -10.49
C ALA A 21 5.99 1.38 -11.85
N PRO A 22 7.23 0.86 -11.83
CA PRO A 22 8.04 0.55 -10.64
C PRO A 22 8.83 1.79 -10.15
N GLU A 23 8.93 2.01 -8.82
CA GLU A 23 9.59 3.19 -8.24
C GLU A 23 10.42 2.90 -6.97
N TYR A 24 11.40 3.75 -6.68
CA TYR A 24 12.23 3.71 -5.46
C TYR A 24 11.51 4.28 -4.22
N VAL A 25 11.95 3.88 -3.03
CA VAL A 25 11.39 4.41 -1.76
C VAL A 25 11.54 5.92 -1.58
N PRO A 26 12.67 6.58 -1.92
CA PRO A 26 12.80 8.01 -1.70
C PRO A 26 11.79 8.86 -2.48
N PRO A 27 11.55 8.66 -3.79
CA PRO A 27 10.47 9.31 -4.52
C PRO A 27 9.09 9.06 -3.92
N ILE A 28 8.79 7.81 -3.51
CA ILE A 28 7.51 7.46 -2.84
C ILE A 28 7.35 8.30 -1.56
N ALA A 29 8.39 8.34 -0.72
CA ALA A 29 8.39 9.08 0.55
C ALA A 29 8.16 10.58 0.32
N THR A 30 8.87 11.18 -0.64
CA THR A 30 8.72 12.60 -0.99
C THR A 30 7.32 12.92 -1.48
N ARG A 31 6.78 12.11 -2.40
CA ARG A 31 5.45 12.34 -3.00
C ARG A 31 4.31 12.16 -2.00
N LEU A 32 4.46 11.24 -1.06
CA LEU A 32 3.47 10.96 -0.02
C LEU A 32 3.65 11.81 1.25
N GLY A 33 4.70 12.64 1.32
CA GLY A 33 5.02 13.43 2.49
C GLY A 33 5.37 12.58 3.72
N LEU A 34 5.95 11.40 3.50
CA LEU A 34 6.32 10.46 4.56
C LEU A 34 7.80 10.62 4.94
N PRO A 35 8.17 10.47 6.23
CA PRO A 35 9.56 10.33 6.62
C PRO A 35 10.18 9.11 5.93
N LEU A 36 11.38 9.25 5.36
CA LEU A 36 12.00 8.18 4.58
C LEU A 36 12.11 6.86 5.34
N GLY A 37 12.59 6.88 6.59
CA GLY A 37 12.68 5.66 7.42
C GLY A 37 11.32 5.02 7.71
N HIS A 38 10.25 5.82 7.80
CA HIS A 38 8.90 5.28 7.93
C HIS A 38 8.44 4.63 6.63
N ALA A 39 8.65 5.29 5.49
CA ALA A 39 8.30 4.75 4.17
C ALA A 39 9.06 3.45 3.88
N THR A 40 10.36 3.38 4.19
CA THR A 40 11.17 2.17 4.05
C THR A 40 10.59 1.01 4.85
N GLY A 41 10.34 1.20 6.15
CA GLY A 41 9.78 0.12 6.98
C GLY A 41 8.38 -0.33 6.53
N ARG A 42 7.56 0.57 5.97
CA ARG A 42 6.26 0.19 5.39
C ARG A 42 6.42 -0.59 4.09
N VAL A 43 7.30 -0.17 3.19
CA VAL A 43 7.59 -0.88 1.94
C VAL A 43 8.12 -2.29 2.25
N GLU A 44 9.08 -2.42 3.17
CA GLU A 44 9.60 -3.72 3.61
C GLU A 44 8.49 -4.62 4.16
N SER A 45 7.64 -4.08 5.06
CA SER A 45 6.49 -4.83 5.59
C SER A 45 5.54 -5.29 4.48
N LEU A 46 5.30 -4.47 3.47
CA LEU A 46 4.42 -4.79 2.34
C LEU A 46 5.06 -5.86 1.42
N VAL A 47 6.37 -5.85 1.26
CA VAL A 47 7.13 -6.87 0.53
C VAL A 47 7.10 -8.21 1.27
N GLU A 48 7.34 -8.22 2.58
CA GLU A 48 7.25 -9.42 3.41
C GLU A 48 5.86 -10.08 3.34
N ARG A 49 4.83 -9.27 3.16
CA ARG A 49 3.43 -9.71 3.01
C ARG A 49 3.07 -10.10 1.57
N GLY A 50 3.98 -9.92 0.62
CA GLY A 50 3.77 -10.24 -0.79
C GLY A 50 2.89 -9.24 -1.54
N TYR A 51 2.61 -8.06 -0.99
CA TYR A 51 1.83 -7.01 -1.65
C TYR A 51 2.67 -6.15 -2.60
N LEU A 52 3.98 -6.07 -2.34
CA LEU A 52 4.96 -5.45 -3.21
C LEU A 52 6.06 -6.46 -3.57
N ALA A 53 6.70 -6.27 -4.71
CA ALA A 53 7.87 -7.03 -5.11
C ALA A 53 8.98 -6.09 -5.59
N ALA A 54 10.23 -6.43 -5.29
CA ALA A 54 11.37 -5.79 -5.91
C ALA A 54 11.48 -6.29 -7.36
N VAL A 55 11.34 -5.38 -8.32
CA VAL A 55 11.30 -5.68 -9.76
C VAL A 55 12.71 -5.86 -10.32
N THR A 56 13.72 -5.28 -9.67
CA THR A 56 15.14 -5.40 -10.07
C THR A 56 16.05 -5.53 -8.85
N LYS A 57 17.33 -5.86 -9.10
CA LYS A 57 18.39 -5.83 -8.08
C LYS A 57 18.67 -4.41 -7.53
N GLU A 58 18.07 -3.38 -8.12
CA GLU A 58 18.21 -1.98 -7.69
C GLU A 58 17.14 -1.58 -6.65
N CYS A 59 16.34 -2.52 -6.13
CA CYS A 59 15.31 -2.25 -5.12
C CYS A 59 14.24 -1.25 -5.58
N ILE A 60 13.82 -1.38 -6.85
CA ILE A 60 12.65 -0.69 -7.39
C ILE A 60 11.42 -1.55 -7.08
N TYR A 61 10.39 -0.97 -6.47
CA TYR A 61 9.21 -1.72 -6.02
C TYR A 61 8.04 -1.55 -6.96
N GLY A 62 7.33 -2.66 -7.22
CA GLY A 62 6.07 -2.68 -7.95
C GLY A 62 4.98 -3.38 -7.15
N ILE A 63 3.72 -3.05 -7.43
CA ILE A 63 2.57 -3.71 -6.84
C ILE A 63 2.41 -5.12 -7.41
N THR A 64 2.01 -6.08 -6.58
CA THR A 64 1.65 -7.44 -7.00
C THR A 64 0.14 -7.57 -7.15
N GLU A 65 -0.33 -8.64 -7.80
CA GLU A 65 -1.77 -8.96 -7.86
C GLU A 65 -2.42 -9.04 -6.46
N ALA A 66 -1.68 -9.52 -5.46
CA ALA A 66 -2.16 -9.56 -4.08
C ALA A 66 -2.29 -8.14 -3.48
N GLY A 67 -1.34 -7.25 -3.80
CA GLY A 67 -1.39 -5.85 -3.40
C GLY A 67 -2.56 -5.09 -4.02
N GLU A 68 -2.83 -5.33 -5.32
CA GLU A 68 -3.97 -4.74 -6.03
C GLU A 68 -5.30 -5.16 -5.39
N ARG A 69 -5.45 -6.44 -5.07
CA ARG A 69 -6.63 -6.96 -4.36
C ARG A 69 -6.81 -6.33 -2.99
N ALA A 70 -5.73 -6.25 -2.20
CA ALA A 70 -5.79 -5.65 -0.87
C ALA A 70 -6.12 -4.14 -0.92
N LEU A 71 -5.66 -3.43 -1.96
CA LEU A 71 -6.04 -2.05 -2.23
C LEU A 71 -7.53 -1.91 -2.57
N ALA A 72 -8.07 -2.83 -3.39
CA ALA A 72 -9.48 -2.86 -3.74
C ALA A 72 -10.38 -3.13 -2.51
N GLU A 73 -9.99 -4.07 -1.64
CA GLU A 73 -10.70 -4.39 -0.40
C GLU A 73 -10.70 -3.19 0.57
N THR A 74 -9.57 -2.48 0.70
CA THR A 74 -9.48 -1.26 1.52
C THR A 74 -10.42 -0.15 1.03
N ARG A 75 -10.62 -0.03 -0.28
CA ARG A 75 -11.57 0.93 -0.87
C ARG A 75 -13.02 0.60 -0.52
N GLN A 76 -13.34 -0.69 -0.38
CA GLN A 76 -14.68 -1.18 -0.03
C GLN A 76 -14.97 -1.04 1.46
N ASP A 77 -13.98 -1.24 2.33
CA ASP A 77 -14.08 -0.95 3.77
C ASP A 77 -14.39 0.53 4.04
N ALA A 78 -13.76 1.46 3.29
CA ALA A 78 -14.03 2.90 3.43
C ALA A 78 -15.44 3.30 2.96
N GLY A 79 -16.05 2.53 2.06
CA GLY A 79 -17.41 2.75 1.55
C GLY A 79 -18.52 2.13 2.40
N THR A 80 -18.21 1.16 3.28
CA THR A 80 -19.21 0.39 4.04
C THR A 80 -19.60 1.04 5.37
N ALA A 81 -18.98 2.16 5.77
CA ALA A 81 -19.39 2.93 6.95
C ALA A 81 -20.56 3.91 6.69
N VAL A 82 -21.19 3.87 5.51
CA VAL A 82 -22.40 4.65 5.20
C VAL A 82 -23.52 3.68 4.82
N GLY A 83 -24.31 3.26 5.80
CA GLY A 83 -25.60 2.63 5.54
C GLY A 83 -25.98 1.49 6.47
N VAL A 84 -26.46 1.82 7.68
CA VAL A 84 -27.60 1.14 8.32
C VAL A 84 -28.35 2.22 9.15
N THR A 85 -29.38 2.88 8.60
CA THR A 85 -30.83 2.72 8.90
C THR A 85 -31.14 2.78 10.41
N GLY A 86 -31.86 3.74 10.99
CA GLY A 86 -33.16 4.28 10.59
C GLY A 86 -34.27 3.58 11.39
N ASP A 87 -34.74 4.22 12.46
CA ASP A 87 -36.15 4.37 12.90
C ASP A 87 -36.22 5.52 13.92
#